data_AF-E3S1K8-F1
#
_entry.id   AF-E3S1K8-F1
#
_cell.length_a   1.000
_cell.length_b   1.000
_cell.length_c   1.000
_cell.angle_alpha   90.00
_cell.angle_beta   90.00
_cell.angle_gamma   90.00
#
_symmetry.space_group_name_H-M   'P 1'
#
loop_
_entity.id
_entity.type
_entity.pdbx_description
1 polymer ?
#
loop_
_entity_poly.entity_id
_entity_poly.type
_entity_poly.pdbx_seq_one_letter_code
_entity_poly.pdbx_strand_id
1 'polypeptide(L)' 'MPGLWIDNLSAITWAERVSLRRPLGFSPAQLVLGQNPVLPIELVVPTWQSLPWSEVRSHADLLASIAREDFGKKP' A
#
# COMPACT_ATOMS: atom_id res chain seq x y z
N MET A 1 15.23 23.21 -14.70
CA MET A 1 15.01 23.32 -13.24
C MET A 1 16.30 22.84 -12.57
N PRO A 2 16.99 23.67 -11.79
CA PRO A 2 18.18 23.23 -11.04
C PRO A 2 17.81 21.99 -10.21
N GLY A 3 18.72 21.03 -10.18
CA GLY A 3 18.42 19.64 -9.86
C GLY A 3 18.04 19.38 -8.40
N LEU A 4 16.74 19.44 -8.09
CA LEU A 4 16.09 18.86 -6.91
C LEU A 4 16.23 17.32 -6.85
N TRP A 5 17.12 16.73 -7.65
CA TRP A 5 17.25 15.29 -7.79
C TRP A 5 17.78 14.65 -6.52
N ILE A 6 18.69 15.33 -5.81
CA ILE A 6 19.24 14.85 -4.53
C ILE A 6 18.12 14.79 -3.49
N ASP A 7 17.33 15.87 -3.40
CA ASP A 7 16.22 15.97 -2.44
C ASP A 7 15.12 14.93 -2.71
N ASN A 8 14.90 14.58 -3.98
CA ASN A 8 13.90 13.60 -4.40
C ASN A 8 14.46 12.17 -4.56
N LEU A 9 15.76 11.95 -4.35
CA LEU A 9 16.40 10.66 -4.63
C LEU A 9 15.76 9.53 -3.83
N SER A 10 15.48 9.77 -2.55
CA SER A 10 14.84 8.81 -1.66
C SER A 10 13.41 8.48 -2.12
N ALA A 11 12.62 9.49 -2.45
CA ALA A 11 11.24 9.33 -2.93
C ALA A 11 11.18 8.56 -4.25
N ILE A 12 12.05 8.88 -5.21
CA ILE A 12 12.13 8.18 -6.50
C ILE A 12 12.58 6.73 -6.32
N THR A 13 13.61 6.50 -5.49
CA THR A 13 14.10 5.14 -5.21
C THR A 13 13.03 4.29 -4.54
N TRP A 14 12.23 4.87 -3.65
CA TRP A 14 11.08 4.20 -3.06
C TRP A 14 10.02 3.87 -4.10
N ALA A 15 9.62 4.85 -4.92
CA ALA A 15 8.64 4.66 -5.98
C ALA A 15 9.03 3.53 -6.94
N GLU A 16 10.30 3.46 -7.36
CA GLU A 16 10.85 2.39 -8.19
C GLU A 16 10.78 1.01 -7.52
N ARG A 17 10.95 0.94 -6.19
CA ARG A 17 10.94 -0.32 -5.44
C ARG A 17 9.52 -0.86 -5.23
N VAL A 18 8.54 0.00 -5.05
CA VAL A 18 7.16 -0.39 -4.74
C VAL A 18 6.27 -0.51 -5.97
N SER A 19 6.67 0.08 -7.10
CA SER A 19 5.91 0.02 -8.34
C SER A 19 5.97 -1.38 -8.97
N LEU A 20 4.82 -1.85 -9.45
CA LEU A 20 4.72 -3.10 -10.20
C LEU A 20 5.47 -3.01 -11.52
N ARG A 21 6.31 -4.01 -11.80
CA ARG A 21 6.97 -4.16 -13.08
C ARG A 21 6.16 -5.10 -13.97
N ARG A 22 5.60 -4.58 -15.07
CA ARG A 22 4.74 -5.34 -15.99
C ARG A 22 5.30 -6.71 -16.42
N PRO A 23 6.60 -6.85 -16.78
CA PRO A 23 7.13 -8.16 -17.18
C PRO A 23 7.21 -9.17 -16.03
N LEU A 24 7.35 -8.71 -14.79
CA LEU A 24 7.50 -9.57 -13.62
C LEU A 24 6.18 -9.84 -12.92
N GLY A 25 5.19 -8.95 -13.06
CA GLY A 25 3.94 -8.99 -12.29
C GLY A 25 4.10 -8.62 -10.82
N PHE A 26 5.33 -8.36 -10.36
CA PHE A 26 5.68 -8.05 -8.97
C PHE A 26 6.49 -6.75 -8.88
N SER A 27 6.48 -6.13 -7.71
CA SER A 27 7.38 -5.01 -7.40
C SER A 27 8.75 -5.54 -6.93
N PRO A 28 9.85 -4.80 -7.14
CA PRO A 28 11.16 -5.18 -6.60
C PRO A 28 11.15 -5.41 -5.08
N ALA A 29 10.42 -4.59 -4.32
CA ALA A 29 10.26 -4.75 -2.88
C ALA A 29 9.60 -6.09 -2.53
N GLN A 30 8.56 -6.47 -3.28
CA GLN A 30 7.86 -7.74 -3.07
C GLN A 30 8.76 -8.96 -3.33
N LEU A 31 9.64 -8.89 -4.34
CA LEU A 31 10.59 -9.97 -4.62
C LEU A 31 11.63 -10.16 -3.51
N VAL A 32 12.08 -9.06 -2.89
CA VAL A 32 13.09 -9.11 -1.82
C VAL A 32 12.48 -9.51 -0.48
N LEU A 33 11.29 -8.98 -0.17
CA LEU A 33 10.66 -9.15 1.15
C LEU A 33 9.67 -10.32 1.20
N GLY A 34 9.29 -10.88 0.05
CA GLY A 34 8.25 -11.90 -0.07
C GLY A 34 6.82 -11.39 0.17
N GLN A 35 6.65 -10.09 0.41
CA GLN A 35 5.37 -9.44 0.69
C GLN A 35 5.33 -8.05 0.08
N ASN A 36 4.14 -7.58 -0.32
CA ASN A 36 4.00 -6.21 -0.79
C ASN A 36 4.11 -5.25 0.41
N PRO A 37 4.91 -4.18 0.31
CA PRO A 37 5.01 -3.20 1.39
C PRO A 37 3.72 -2.39 1.51
N VAL A 38 3.33 -2.09 2.76
CA VAL A 38 2.25 -1.14 3.06
C VAL A 38 2.73 0.27 2.71
N LEU A 39 2.00 0.95 1.82
CA LEU A 39 2.32 2.30 1.38
C LEU A 39 1.81 3.35 2.39
N PRO A 40 2.45 4.53 2.49
CA PRO A 40 2.00 5.59 3.37
C PRO A 40 0.54 6.02 3.16
N ILE A 41 0.06 5.98 1.90
CA ILE A 41 -1.34 6.29 1.58
C ILE A 41 -2.30 5.24 2.14
N GLU A 42 -1.87 3.99 2.30
CA GLU A 42 -2.72 2.90 2.81
C GLU A 42 -2.95 3.00 4.33
N LEU A 43 -2.18 3.85 5.01
CA LEU A 43 -2.43 4.24 6.40
C LEU A 43 -3.57 5.27 6.49
N VAL A 44 -3.78 6.05 5.41
CA VAL A 44 -4.83 7.07 5.33
C VAL A 44 -6.09 6.51 4.68
N VAL A 45 -5.94 5.66 3.67
CA VAL A 45 -7.03 4.98 2.96
C VAL A 45 -6.76 3.48 3.06
N PRO A 46 -7.36 2.79 4.04
CA PRO A 46 -7.07 1.39 4.27
C PRO A 46 -7.32 0.56 3.01
N THR A 47 -6.34 -0.24 2.65
CA THR A 47 -6.50 -1.26 1.62
C THR A 47 -6.50 -2.62 2.32
N TRP A 48 -6.67 -3.67 1.53
CA TRP A 48 -6.52 -5.04 2.00
C TRP A 48 -5.24 -5.25 2.83
N GLN A 49 -4.13 -4.59 2.49
CA GLN A 49 -2.85 -4.79 3.16
C GLN A 49 -2.79 -4.17 4.56
N SER A 50 -3.61 -3.16 4.83
CA SER A 50 -3.63 -2.45 6.10
C SER A 50 -4.86 -2.75 6.96
N LEU A 51 -5.71 -3.70 6.56
CA LEU A 51 -6.85 -4.15 7.37
C LEU A 51 -6.40 -4.78 8.71
N PRO A 52 -7.20 -4.63 9.80
CA PRO A 52 -6.93 -5.26 11.08
C PRO A 52 -7.23 -6.77 11.01
N TRP A 53 -6.32 -7.53 10.41
CA TRP A 53 -6.46 -8.97 10.18
C TRP A 53 -6.72 -9.79 11.45
N SER A 54 -6.33 -9.28 12.63
CA SER A 54 -6.64 -9.89 13.92
C SER A 54 -8.13 -9.98 14.23
N GLU A 55 -8.94 -9.08 13.65
CA GLU A 55 -10.39 -8.96 13.88
C GLU A 55 -11.22 -9.71 12.83
N VAL A 56 -10.65 -9.97 11.65
CA VAL A 56 -11.34 -10.64 10.54
C VAL A 56 -11.30 -12.15 10.74
N ARG A 57 -12.43 -12.75 11.12
CA ARG A 57 -12.55 -14.21 11.34
C ARG A 57 -13.44 -14.90 10.31
N SER A 58 -14.27 -14.15 9.61
CA SER A 58 -15.17 -14.64 8.57
C SER A 58 -15.26 -13.66 7.38
N HIS A 59 -15.81 -14.15 6.27
CA HIS A 59 -16.12 -13.32 5.11
C HIS A 59 -17.07 -12.15 5.45
N ALA A 60 -18.01 -12.35 6.39
CA ALA A 60 -18.90 -11.30 6.84
C ALA A 60 -18.13 -10.19 7.59
N ASP A 61 -17.18 -10.57 8.46
CA ASP A 61 -16.35 -9.61 9.21
C ASP A 61 -15.46 -8.77 8.28
N LEU A 62 -14.98 -9.39 7.22
CA LEU A 62 -14.20 -8.71 6.18
C LEU A 62 -15.04 -7.64 5.48
N LEU A 63 -16.23 -8.01 4.99
CA LEU A 63 -17.14 -7.07 4.33
C LEU A 63 -17.56 -5.94 5.28
N ALA A 64 -17.84 -6.26 6.54
CA ALA A 64 -18.14 -5.27 7.56
C ALA A 64 -16.97 -4.32 7.79
N SER A 65 -15.73 -4.82 7.79
CA SER A 65 -14.53 -3.99 7.95
C SER A 65 -14.32 -3.04 6.78
N ILE A 66 -14.49 -3.51 5.55
CA ILE A 66 -14.42 -2.69 4.34
C ILE A 66 -15.52 -1.62 4.36
N ALA A 67 -16.77 -2.02 4.64
CA ALA A 67 -17.89 -1.08 4.69
C ALA A 67 -17.69 0.01 5.75
N ARG A 68 -17.20 -0.34 6.95
CA ARG A 68 -16.93 0.67 8.01
C ARG A 68 -15.91 1.71 7.56
N GLU A 69 -14.85 1.31 6.87
CA GLU A 69 -13.83 2.24 6.39
C GLU A 69 -14.33 3.10 5.22
N ASP A 70 -15.05 2.51 4.26
CA ASP A 70 -15.61 3.21 3.10
C ASP A 70 -16.69 4.24 3.50
N PHE A 71 -17.52 3.93 4.48
CA PHE A 71 -18.60 4.82 4.95
C PHE A 71 -18.18 5.73 6.12
N GLY A 72 -17.07 5.41 6.81
CA GLY A 72 -16.54 6.18 7.93
C GLY A 72 -15.68 7.38 7.52
N LYS A 73 -15.16 7.41 6.28
CA LYS A 73 -14.40 8.53 5.71
C LYS A 73 -15.25 9.38 4.76
N LYS A 74 -16.38 9.89 5.25
CA LYS A 74 -17.12 10.95 4.57
C LYS A 74 -16.62 12.32 5.04
N PRO A 75 -16.26 13.27 4.17
CA PRO A 75 -16.50 14.68 4.46
C PRO A 75 -18.01 14.98 4.45
#